data_AF-A0A1B6G1Y7-F1
#
_entry.id   AF-A0A1B6G1Y7-F1
#
_cell.length_a   1.000
_cell.length_b   1.000
_cell.length_c   1.000
_cell.angle_alpha   90.00
_cell.angle_beta   90.00
_cell.angle_gamma   90.00
#
_symmetry.space_group_name_H-M   'P 1'
#
loop_
_entity.id
_entity.type
_entity.pdbx_description
1 polymer ?
#
loop_
_entity_poly.entity_id
_entity_poly.type
_entity_poly.pdbx_seq_one_letter_code
_entity_poly.pdbx_strand_id
1 'polypeptide(L)'
;MPPKKKAGKSGKGGKAGGGIIDGVSMTEMSREQLEAFALRIRDELEREREERNFFQLERDRLYTFWEITRQQLEENKAELCNKDRAIEEAAEKHDMEIKIYKQKVKHLMYDHHSHLAELKANNMVTLKMAENDYCEQELELENDKKALKAQLVEMGLTHEEEIKALRLEHSSELSELRNKFSAEAEVLEGKMDARLASLRNQLSLKHKLELAEVEERKNQQIQHLVNNHQQAFSELKAYYNDITVNNLALITSLKEQMAKMKDNEERIEKKLKEVSNENKKLVQPLREAREQVTDLQRQLTNYNKDKTSLSNMKKHLSYVTKQLEDLTNEYDVLEMAFEKVKEERDDLHDKFVSAILELQQKSSMKNVLLEKKLQILTAALEQRDVQVAEVMAATNIDPKAMHSVNKKLEELLATKNNQIQELQLEVARVMKIHDDMVINLEGRLKAMGISREEVGLHSSSTLRPKTHKSSASVSTQ
;
A
#
# COMPACT_ATOMS: atom_id res chain seq x y z
N MET A 1 97.09 -57.39 73.82
CA MET A 1 98.04 -57.94 74.81
C MET A 1 97.26 -58.73 75.85
N PRO A 2 97.50 -60.05 76.01
CA PRO A 2 97.23 -60.76 77.27
C PRO A 2 98.42 -60.49 78.25
N PRO A 3 98.35 -60.87 79.54
CA PRO A 3 98.82 -62.22 79.87
C PRO A 3 98.09 -62.93 81.03
N LYS A 4 98.36 -64.24 81.05
CA LYS A 4 97.98 -65.32 81.97
C LYS A 4 98.94 -65.43 83.17
N LYS A 5 98.40 -65.99 84.27
CA LYS A 5 98.97 -66.98 85.21
C LYS A 5 100.29 -66.66 85.95
N LYS A 6 100.29 -66.86 87.28
CA LYS A 6 100.82 -68.11 87.90
C LYS A 6 100.58 -68.13 89.42
N ALA A 7 100.09 -69.27 89.88
CA ALA A 7 100.15 -69.71 91.26
C ALA A 7 101.52 -70.38 91.54
N GLY A 8 102.06 -70.13 92.74
CA GLY A 8 103.24 -70.80 93.30
C GLY A 8 102.90 -71.46 94.64
N LYS A 9 103.01 -72.79 94.65
CA LYS A 9 103.21 -73.72 95.79
C LYS A 9 104.51 -73.32 96.56
N SER A 10 104.84 -73.70 97.79
CA SER A 10 104.50 -74.85 98.64
C SER A 10 105.31 -74.79 99.95
N GLY A 11 104.82 -75.47 100.99
CA GLY A 11 105.63 -76.22 101.97
C GLY A 11 105.74 -75.58 103.36
N LYS A 12 105.86 -76.31 104.48
CA LYS A 12 105.89 -77.77 104.73
C LYS A 12 105.92 -77.92 106.27
N GLY A 13 105.27 -78.94 106.82
CA GLY A 13 105.80 -79.69 107.99
C GLY A 13 105.33 -79.28 109.39
N GLY A 14 104.27 -79.94 109.86
CA GLY A 14 104.32 -80.90 110.96
C GLY A 14 104.73 -80.43 112.37
N LYS A 15 103.76 -80.48 113.30
CA LYS A 15 103.97 -81.14 114.60
C LYS A 15 102.63 -81.62 115.16
N ALA A 16 102.58 -82.90 115.50
CA ALA A 16 101.47 -83.53 116.20
C ALA A 16 101.38 -83.01 117.64
N GLY A 17 100.17 -82.74 118.11
CA GLY A 17 99.87 -82.37 119.49
C GLY A 17 98.37 -82.20 119.68
N GLY A 18 97.79 -83.11 120.47
CA GLY A 18 96.51 -83.03 121.20
C GLY A 18 95.39 -82.15 120.63
N GLY A 19 94.32 -82.80 120.17
CA GLY A 19 93.09 -82.14 119.74
C GLY A 19 92.40 -81.34 120.86
N ILE A 20 92.06 -80.11 120.53
CA ILE A 20 91.12 -79.24 121.25
C ILE A 20 90.05 -78.87 120.24
N ILE A 21 88.82 -79.31 120.47
CA ILE A 21 87.64 -78.90 119.70
C ILE A 21 86.67 -78.33 120.72
N ASP A 22 86.32 -77.05 120.55
CA ASP A 22 85.39 -76.30 121.40
C ASP A 22 85.78 -76.14 122.88
N GLY A 23 87.07 -75.84 123.12
CA GLY A 23 87.56 -75.40 124.43
C GLY A 23 87.67 -76.47 125.52
N VAL A 24 87.45 -77.76 125.21
CA VAL A 24 87.52 -78.86 126.18
C VAL A 24 88.37 -80.04 125.65
N SER A 25 89.23 -80.58 126.52
CA SER A 25 90.12 -81.71 126.25
C SER A 25 89.35 -83.03 126.20
N MET A 26 89.43 -83.75 125.06
CA MET A 26 88.78 -85.04 124.83
C MET A 26 89.29 -86.20 125.72
N THR A 27 90.27 -85.94 126.59
CA THR A 27 90.91 -86.96 127.45
C THR A 27 90.21 -87.10 128.81
N GLU A 28 89.21 -86.26 129.12
CA GLU A 28 88.55 -86.18 130.43
C GLU A 28 87.00 -86.30 130.39
N MET A 29 86.41 -86.64 129.24
CA MET A 29 84.95 -86.84 129.13
C MET A 29 84.55 -88.32 129.29
N SER A 30 83.48 -88.59 130.03
CA SER A 30 82.87 -89.93 130.11
C SER A 30 82.20 -90.31 128.78
N ARG A 31 82.01 -91.61 128.50
CA ARG A 31 81.43 -92.11 127.24
C ARG A 31 80.11 -91.41 126.85
N GLU A 32 79.25 -91.12 127.82
CA GLU A 32 77.97 -90.43 127.61
C GLU A 32 78.15 -88.96 127.18
N GLN A 33 79.18 -88.27 127.67
CA GLN A 33 79.47 -86.88 127.30
C GLN A 33 80.07 -86.78 125.89
N LEU A 34 80.86 -87.76 125.48
CA LEU A 34 81.36 -87.89 124.10
C LEU A 34 80.23 -88.19 123.11
N GLU A 35 79.26 -89.04 123.48
CA GLU A 35 78.09 -89.33 122.64
C GLU A 35 77.17 -88.09 122.49
N ALA A 36 76.97 -87.32 123.57
CA ALA A 36 76.21 -86.06 123.52
C ALA A 36 76.90 -84.97 122.69
N PHE A 37 78.24 -84.88 122.76
CA PHE A 37 79.00 -83.94 121.92
C PHE A 37 79.02 -84.36 120.45
N ALA A 38 79.11 -85.66 120.16
CA ALA A 38 78.98 -86.19 118.81
C ALA A 38 77.57 -85.99 118.22
N LEU A 39 76.52 -86.05 119.05
CA LEU A 39 75.16 -85.65 118.68
C LEU A 39 75.08 -84.16 118.34
N ARG A 40 75.60 -83.28 119.21
CA ARG A 40 75.59 -81.83 118.97
C ARG A 40 76.34 -81.44 117.69
N ILE A 41 77.54 -81.98 117.46
CA ILE A 41 78.30 -81.73 116.23
C ILE A 41 77.57 -82.27 115.00
N ARG A 42 76.85 -83.40 115.11
CA ARG A 42 76.04 -83.92 114.02
C ARG A 42 74.82 -83.04 113.74
N ASP A 43 74.13 -82.55 114.77
CA ASP A 43 73.00 -81.64 114.62
C ASP A 43 73.46 -80.28 114.04
N GLU A 44 74.62 -79.78 114.45
CA GLU A 44 75.25 -78.59 113.85
C GLU A 44 75.65 -78.84 112.39
N LEU A 45 76.20 -80.01 112.07
CA LEU A 45 76.50 -80.40 110.69
C LEU A 45 75.23 -80.51 109.84
N GLU A 46 74.14 -81.03 110.39
CA GLU A 46 72.84 -81.12 109.70
C GLU A 46 72.26 -79.73 109.48
N ARG A 47 72.31 -78.85 110.48
CA ARG A 47 71.88 -77.45 110.36
C ARG A 47 72.71 -76.69 109.32
N GLU A 48 74.03 -76.81 109.34
CA GLU A 48 74.89 -76.19 108.32
C GLU A 48 74.63 -76.75 106.92
N ARG A 49 74.24 -78.03 106.80
CA ARG A 49 73.83 -78.63 105.52
C ARG A 49 72.49 -78.08 105.03
N GLU A 50 71.51 -77.93 105.92
CA GLU A 50 70.21 -77.32 105.63
C GLU A 50 70.36 -75.86 105.22
N GLU A 51 71.17 -75.08 105.95
CA GLU A 51 71.47 -73.68 105.61
C GLU A 51 72.19 -73.57 104.27
N ARG A 52 73.19 -74.42 104.00
CA ARG A 52 73.85 -74.46 102.70
C ARG A 52 72.88 -74.79 101.56
N ASN A 53 71.98 -75.74 101.78
CA ASN A 53 70.96 -76.13 100.81
C ASN A 53 69.97 -74.97 100.56
N PHE A 54 69.50 -74.33 101.63
CA PHE A 54 68.64 -73.15 101.56
C PHE A 54 69.30 -72.01 100.78
N PHE A 55 70.54 -71.65 101.10
CA PHE A 55 71.28 -70.62 100.37
C PHE A 55 71.64 -71.03 98.93
N GLN A 56 71.76 -72.33 98.63
CA GLN A 56 71.86 -72.81 97.25
C GLN A 56 70.56 -72.59 96.48
N LEU A 57 69.43 -73.00 97.05
CA LEU A 57 68.10 -72.79 96.44
C LEU A 57 67.77 -71.31 96.28
N GLU A 58 68.07 -70.46 97.26
CA GLU A 58 67.88 -69.02 97.14
C GLU A 58 68.77 -68.40 96.05
N ARG A 59 70.04 -68.82 95.97
CA ARG A 59 70.96 -68.34 94.92
C ARG A 59 70.48 -68.76 93.53
N ASP A 60 70.06 -70.02 93.36
CA ASP A 60 69.56 -70.52 92.08
C ASP A 60 68.24 -69.82 91.72
N ARG A 61 67.36 -69.59 92.70
CA ARG A 61 66.14 -68.79 92.53
C ARG A 61 66.45 -67.35 92.13
N LEU A 62 67.39 -66.69 92.80
CA LEU A 62 67.83 -65.34 92.44
C LEU A 62 68.48 -65.31 91.06
N TYR A 63 69.24 -66.34 90.69
CA TYR A 63 69.84 -66.46 89.37
C TYR A 63 68.77 -66.61 88.28
N THR A 64 67.77 -67.47 88.48
CA THR A 64 66.64 -67.61 87.53
C THR A 64 65.85 -66.31 87.40
N PHE A 65 65.56 -65.60 88.51
CA PHE A 65 64.91 -64.29 88.44
C PHE A 65 65.76 -63.25 87.72
N TRP A 66 67.07 -63.22 87.99
CA TRP A 66 68.00 -62.34 87.31
C TRP A 66 68.05 -62.64 85.80
N GLU A 67 68.10 -63.90 85.41
CA GLU A 67 68.14 -64.30 84.00
C GLU A 67 66.83 -63.99 83.27
N ILE A 68 65.67 -64.26 83.90
CA ILE A 68 64.36 -63.89 83.36
C ILE A 68 64.22 -62.38 83.22
N THR A 69 64.55 -61.60 84.27
CA THR A 69 64.43 -60.14 84.23
C THR A 69 65.41 -59.51 83.25
N ARG A 70 66.61 -60.08 83.11
CA ARG A 70 67.57 -59.70 82.07
C ARG A 70 67.03 -59.99 80.67
N GLN A 71 66.47 -61.18 80.42
CA GLN A 71 65.88 -61.53 79.14
C GLN A 71 64.70 -60.62 78.81
N GLN A 72 63.79 -60.39 79.75
CA GLN A 72 62.67 -59.44 79.59
C GLN A 72 63.15 -58.02 79.31
N LEU A 73 64.25 -57.59 79.93
CA LEU A 73 64.85 -56.28 79.63
C LEU A 73 65.41 -56.23 78.20
N GLU A 74 66.08 -57.30 77.76
CA GLU A 74 66.61 -57.41 76.38
C GLU A 74 65.47 -57.45 75.35
N GLU A 75 64.40 -58.20 75.61
CA GLU A 75 63.17 -58.26 74.78
C GLU A 75 62.47 -56.91 74.71
N ASN A 76 62.21 -56.25 75.85
CA ASN A 76 61.57 -54.92 75.88
C ASN A 76 62.41 -53.86 75.16
N LYS A 77 63.75 -53.93 75.26
CA LYS A 77 64.65 -53.06 74.49
C LYS A 77 64.53 -53.30 72.99
N ALA A 78 64.49 -54.57 72.57
CA ALA A 78 64.31 -54.91 71.16
C ALA A 78 62.93 -54.46 70.64
N GLU A 79 61.87 -54.62 71.44
CA GLU A 79 60.54 -54.11 71.12
C GLU A 79 60.50 -52.59 70.98
N LEU A 80 61.12 -51.85 71.91
CA LEU A 80 61.25 -50.39 71.82
C LEU A 80 61.95 -49.97 70.52
N CYS A 81 63.10 -50.58 70.19
CA CYS A 81 63.79 -50.28 68.93
C CYS A 81 62.91 -50.59 67.70
N ASN A 82 62.15 -51.69 67.72
CA ASN A 82 61.22 -52.01 66.64
C ASN A 82 60.07 -51.01 66.54
N LYS A 83 59.56 -50.51 67.67
CA LYS A 83 58.52 -49.47 67.70
C LYS A 83 59.05 -48.13 67.21
N ASP A 84 60.25 -47.73 67.63
CA ASP A 84 60.90 -46.51 67.16
C ASP A 84 61.10 -46.56 65.64
N ARG A 85 61.60 -47.69 65.12
CA ARG A 85 61.71 -47.92 63.67
C ARG A 85 60.35 -47.87 62.95
N ALA A 86 59.30 -48.46 63.53
CA ALA A 86 57.96 -48.40 62.94
C ALA A 86 57.39 -46.97 62.91
N ILE A 87 57.70 -46.15 63.92
CA ILE A 87 57.34 -44.73 63.96
C ILE A 87 58.10 -43.97 62.85
N GLU A 88 59.40 -44.21 62.70
CA GLU A 88 60.21 -43.62 61.63
C GLU A 88 59.68 -44.01 60.24
N GLU A 89 59.43 -45.29 59.99
CA GLU A 89 58.88 -45.78 58.72
C GLU A 89 57.48 -45.19 58.42
N ALA A 90 56.65 -44.98 59.45
CA ALA A 90 55.35 -44.33 59.29
C ALA A 90 55.48 -42.83 58.98
N ALA A 91 56.43 -42.14 59.62
CA ALA A 91 56.72 -40.73 59.35
C ALA A 91 57.26 -40.54 57.93
N GLU A 92 58.19 -41.39 57.48
CA GLU A 92 58.71 -41.37 56.11
C GLU A 92 57.61 -41.61 55.06
N LYS A 93 56.71 -42.57 55.30
CA LYS A 93 55.55 -42.81 54.44
C LYS A 93 54.64 -41.58 54.37
N HIS A 94 54.32 -40.98 55.51
CA HIS A 94 53.50 -39.78 55.56
C HIS A 94 54.15 -38.60 54.80
N ASP A 95 55.46 -38.40 54.95
CA ASP A 95 56.20 -37.38 54.21
C ASP A 95 56.20 -37.61 52.70
N MET A 96 56.32 -38.88 52.27
CA MET A 96 56.18 -39.25 50.86
C MET A 96 54.77 -38.97 50.34
N GLU A 97 53.72 -39.35 51.09
CA GLU A 97 52.34 -39.07 50.74
C GLU A 97 52.08 -37.56 50.60
N ILE A 98 52.55 -36.75 51.55
CA ILE A 98 52.46 -35.29 51.48
C ILE A 98 53.12 -34.76 50.21
N LYS A 99 54.30 -35.27 49.83
CA LYS A 99 54.99 -34.85 48.60
C LYS A 99 54.18 -35.21 47.35
N ILE A 100 53.62 -36.42 47.29
CA ILE A 100 52.77 -36.88 46.19
C ILE A 100 51.51 -36.02 46.10
N TYR A 101 50.81 -35.78 47.21
CA TYR A 101 49.63 -34.92 47.23
C TYR A 101 49.95 -33.49 46.81
N LYS A 102 51.07 -32.91 47.28
CA LYS A 102 51.54 -31.59 46.83
C LYS A 102 51.79 -31.55 45.32
N GLN A 103 52.41 -32.58 44.74
CA GLN A 103 52.60 -32.67 43.30
C GLN A 103 51.27 -32.81 42.55
N LYS A 104 50.35 -33.63 43.05
CA LYS A 104 49.01 -33.81 42.45
C LYS A 104 48.21 -32.51 42.44
N VAL A 105 48.25 -31.74 43.52
CA VAL A 105 47.61 -30.41 43.58
C VAL A 105 48.25 -29.46 42.58
N LYS A 106 49.59 -29.42 42.47
CA LYS A 106 50.28 -28.58 41.48
C LYS A 106 49.89 -28.94 40.04
N HIS A 107 49.83 -30.23 39.72
CA HIS A 107 49.41 -30.70 38.39
C HIS A 107 47.96 -30.30 38.10
N LEU A 108 47.03 -30.53 39.04
CA LEU A 108 45.63 -30.13 38.88
C LEU A 108 45.48 -28.62 38.69
N MET A 109 46.26 -27.81 39.40
CA MET A 109 46.25 -26.35 39.21
C MET A 109 46.79 -25.95 37.83
N TYR A 110 47.87 -26.58 37.37
CA TYR A 110 48.43 -26.34 36.05
C TYR A 110 47.44 -26.75 34.95
N ASP A 111 46.84 -27.93 35.06
CA ASP A 111 45.87 -28.44 34.10
C ASP A 111 44.63 -27.54 34.04
N HIS A 112 44.11 -27.11 35.20
CA HIS A 112 43.00 -26.17 35.23
C HIS A 112 43.36 -24.83 34.60
N HIS A 113 44.56 -24.31 34.88
CA HIS A 113 45.04 -23.07 34.28
C HIS A 113 45.22 -23.19 32.76
N SER A 114 45.82 -24.29 32.29
CA SER A 114 45.99 -24.59 30.87
C SER A 114 44.64 -24.71 30.17
N HIS A 115 43.70 -25.47 30.76
CA HIS A 115 42.37 -25.65 30.21
C HIS A 115 41.57 -24.33 30.16
N LEU A 116 41.68 -23.49 31.19
CA LEU A 116 41.08 -22.15 31.17
C LEU A 116 41.70 -21.26 30.09
N ALA A 117 43.01 -21.34 29.87
CA ALA A 117 43.69 -20.59 28.82
C ALA A 117 43.25 -21.05 27.43
N GLU A 118 43.17 -22.36 27.20
CA GLU A 118 42.67 -22.96 25.96
C GLU A 118 41.21 -22.57 25.70
N LEU A 119 40.33 -22.68 26.71
CA LEU A 119 38.93 -22.27 26.59
C LEU A 119 38.80 -20.79 26.23
N LYS A 120 39.59 -19.91 26.86
CA LYS A 120 39.60 -18.48 26.52
C LYS A 120 40.07 -18.22 25.09
N ALA A 121 41.13 -18.90 24.66
CA ALA A 121 41.64 -18.79 23.30
C ALA A 121 40.60 -19.28 22.27
N ASN A 122 40.00 -20.45 22.50
CA ASN A 122 38.96 -21.01 21.64
C ASN A 122 37.73 -20.09 21.57
N ASN A 123 37.25 -19.58 22.70
CA ASN A 123 36.12 -18.65 22.73
C ASN A 123 36.42 -17.35 21.96
N MET A 124 37.64 -16.83 22.06
CA MET A 124 38.06 -15.64 21.32
C MET A 124 38.10 -15.90 19.81
N VAL A 125 38.59 -17.07 19.39
CA VAL A 125 38.58 -17.48 17.98
C VAL A 125 37.14 -17.63 17.47
N THR A 126 36.27 -18.31 18.22
CA THR A 126 34.86 -18.47 17.81
C THR A 126 34.11 -17.14 17.72
N LEU A 127 34.37 -16.21 18.65
CA LEU A 127 33.77 -14.87 18.60
C LEU A 127 34.25 -14.10 17.37
N LYS A 128 35.55 -14.18 17.05
CA LYS A 128 36.10 -13.52 15.87
C LYS A 128 35.61 -14.13 14.56
N MET A 129 35.41 -15.45 14.51
CA MET A 129 34.79 -16.11 13.36
C MET A 129 33.35 -15.62 13.18
N ALA A 130 32.55 -15.59 14.25
CA ALA A 130 31.19 -15.08 14.18
C ALA A 130 31.15 -13.59 13.76
N GLU A 131 32.06 -12.76 14.27
CA GLU A 131 32.18 -11.36 13.86
C GLU A 131 32.48 -11.23 12.36
N ASN A 132 33.44 -12.00 11.85
CA ASN A 132 33.76 -12.02 10.42
C ASN A 132 32.56 -12.48 9.58
N ASP A 133 31.87 -13.56 9.99
CA ASP A 133 30.68 -14.07 9.28
C ASP A 133 29.57 -13.01 9.22
N TYR A 134 29.35 -12.25 10.30
CA TYR A 134 28.40 -11.14 10.31
C TYR A 134 28.86 -10.00 9.40
N CYS A 135 30.14 -9.63 9.41
CA CYS A 135 30.66 -8.61 8.51
C CYS A 135 30.52 -9.00 7.02
N GLU A 136 30.71 -10.28 6.69
CA GLU A 136 30.49 -10.79 5.32
C GLU A 136 29.01 -10.70 4.92
N GLN A 137 28.09 -11.13 5.79
CA GLN A 137 26.65 -11.00 5.55
C GLN A 137 26.20 -9.54 5.42
N GLU A 138 26.72 -8.64 6.25
CA GLU A 138 26.43 -7.20 6.15
C GLU A 138 26.90 -6.63 4.80
N LEU A 139 28.09 -7.02 4.34
CA LEU A 139 28.63 -6.59 3.06
C LEU A 139 27.80 -7.12 1.88
N GLU A 140 27.37 -8.38 1.93
CA GLU A 140 26.47 -8.97 0.93
C GLU A 140 25.14 -8.21 0.86
N LEU A 141 24.50 -7.97 2.02
CA LEU A 141 23.26 -7.20 2.10
C LEU A 141 23.42 -5.76 1.57
N GLU A 142 24.55 -5.11 1.84
CA GLU A 142 24.84 -3.80 1.27
C GLU A 142 24.98 -3.83 -0.26
N ASN A 143 25.63 -4.86 -0.79
CA ASN A 143 25.80 -5.04 -2.23
C ASN A 143 24.46 -5.33 -2.91
N ASP A 144 23.64 -6.21 -2.35
CA ASP A 144 22.29 -6.50 -2.82
C ASP A 144 21.41 -5.24 -2.79
N LYS A 145 21.48 -4.45 -1.72
CA LYS A 145 20.78 -3.17 -1.61
C LYS A 145 21.23 -2.18 -2.70
N LYS A 146 22.52 -2.11 -3.02
CA LYS A 146 23.04 -1.26 -4.10
C LYS A 146 22.58 -1.76 -5.47
N ALA A 147 22.61 -3.07 -5.71
CA ALA A 147 22.16 -3.70 -6.94
C ALA A 147 20.65 -3.48 -7.18
N LEU A 148 19.82 -3.72 -6.16
CA LEU A 148 18.36 -3.47 -6.23
C LEU A 148 18.04 -2.01 -6.49
N LYS A 149 18.78 -1.06 -5.88
CA LYS A 149 18.62 0.36 -6.18
C LYS A 149 18.98 0.70 -7.62
N ALA A 150 20.06 0.12 -8.16
CA ALA A 150 20.44 0.33 -9.55
C ALA A 150 19.38 -0.21 -10.50
N GLN A 151 18.87 -1.43 -10.26
CA GLN A 151 17.77 -2.02 -11.03
C GLN A 151 16.50 -1.17 -10.99
N LEU A 152 16.13 -0.63 -9.82
CA LEU A 152 14.97 0.25 -9.69
C LEU A 152 15.11 1.52 -10.54
N VAL A 153 16.31 2.12 -10.56
CA VAL A 153 16.60 3.30 -11.38
C VAL A 153 16.56 2.95 -12.86
N GLU A 154 17.16 1.83 -13.26
CA GLU A 154 17.16 1.35 -14.64
C GLU A 154 15.73 1.08 -15.14
N MET A 155 14.92 0.34 -14.36
CA MET A 155 13.50 0.13 -14.66
C MET A 155 12.71 1.44 -14.74
N GLY A 156 13.04 2.41 -13.88
CA GLY A 156 12.43 3.74 -13.92
C GLY A 156 12.72 4.46 -15.24
N LEU A 157 13.96 4.41 -15.71
CA LEU A 157 14.38 5.00 -16.97
C LEU A 157 13.73 4.30 -18.17
N THR A 158 13.70 2.96 -18.19
CA THR A 158 13.07 2.21 -19.29
C THR A 158 11.57 2.50 -19.38
N HIS A 159 10.86 2.55 -18.25
CA HIS A 159 9.45 2.92 -18.26
C HIS A 159 9.23 4.36 -18.73
N GLU A 160 10.12 5.30 -18.37
CA GLU A 160 10.03 6.69 -18.85
C GLU A 160 10.23 6.77 -20.37
N GLU A 161 11.16 5.99 -20.92
CA GLU A 161 11.40 5.87 -22.36
C GLU A 161 10.20 5.25 -23.09
N GLU A 162 9.60 4.20 -22.54
CA GLU A 162 8.37 3.59 -23.08
C GLU A 162 7.20 4.59 -23.10
N ILE A 163 7.02 5.36 -22.03
CA ILE A 163 5.98 6.41 -21.99
C ILE A 163 6.25 7.49 -23.03
N LYS A 164 7.53 7.90 -23.21
CA LYS A 164 7.90 8.88 -24.24
C LYS A 164 7.63 8.34 -25.65
N ALA A 165 7.95 7.07 -25.91
CA ALA A 165 7.70 6.41 -27.19
C ALA A 165 6.19 6.35 -27.49
N LEU A 166 5.36 5.90 -26.54
CA LEU A 166 3.91 5.86 -26.69
C LEU A 166 3.30 7.25 -26.92
N ARG A 167 3.80 8.27 -26.21
CA ARG A 167 3.35 9.66 -26.45
C ARG A 167 3.70 10.16 -27.85
N LEU A 168 4.88 9.79 -28.36
CA LEU A 168 5.30 10.16 -29.71
C LEU A 168 4.43 9.45 -30.76
N GLU A 169 4.17 8.15 -30.58
CA GLU A 169 3.29 7.36 -31.46
C GLU A 169 1.88 7.96 -31.52
N HIS A 170 1.25 8.20 -30.36
CA HIS A 170 -0.06 8.85 -30.30
C HIS A 170 -0.06 10.25 -30.95
N SER A 171 1.02 11.02 -30.80
CA SER A 171 1.12 12.35 -31.43
C SER A 171 1.19 12.25 -32.96
N SER A 172 1.87 11.21 -33.48
CA SER A 172 1.94 10.91 -34.91
C SER A 172 0.57 10.50 -35.44
N GLU A 173 -0.12 9.56 -34.79
CA GLU A 173 -1.46 9.12 -35.16
C GLU A 173 -2.48 10.27 -35.14
N LEU A 174 -2.44 11.13 -34.12
CA LEU A 174 -3.29 12.32 -34.06
C LEU A 174 -2.99 13.29 -35.20
N SER A 175 -1.72 13.46 -35.56
CA SER A 175 -1.34 14.29 -36.70
C SER A 175 -1.82 13.71 -38.02
N GLU A 176 -1.68 12.40 -38.23
CA GLU A 176 -2.21 11.72 -39.41
C GLU A 176 -3.73 11.84 -39.50
N LEU A 177 -4.44 11.67 -38.39
CA LEU A 177 -5.89 11.76 -38.35
C LEU A 177 -6.37 13.19 -38.64
N ARG A 178 -5.69 14.20 -38.09
CA ARG A 178 -5.95 15.62 -38.42
C ARG A 178 -5.74 15.89 -39.90
N ASN A 179 -4.65 15.37 -40.48
CA ASN A 179 -4.36 15.54 -41.91
C ASN A 179 -5.43 14.86 -42.79
N LYS A 180 -5.90 13.67 -42.41
CA LYS A 180 -6.99 12.97 -43.11
C LYS A 180 -8.28 13.80 -43.07
N PHE A 181 -8.68 14.28 -41.90
CA PHE A 181 -9.89 15.12 -41.78
C PHE A 181 -9.76 16.45 -42.51
N SER A 182 -8.58 17.09 -42.49
CA SER A 182 -8.31 18.32 -43.24
C SER A 182 -8.48 18.09 -44.74
N ALA A 183 -7.89 17.01 -45.27
CA ALA A 183 -8.01 16.66 -46.68
C ALA A 183 -9.47 16.33 -47.08
N GLU A 184 -10.20 15.60 -46.23
CA GLU A 184 -11.62 15.31 -46.47
C GLU A 184 -12.48 16.59 -46.48
N ALA A 185 -12.19 17.53 -45.56
CA ALA A 185 -12.86 18.82 -45.51
C ALA A 185 -12.59 19.65 -46.78
N GLU A 186 -11.33 19.76 -47.21
CA GLU A 186 -10.97 20.46 -48.45
C GLU A 186 -11.66 19.87 -49.69
N VAL A 187 -11.73 18.54 -49.77
CA VAL A 187 -12.43 17.85 -50.87
C VAL A 187 -13.94 18.14 -50.83
N LEU A 188 -14.54 18.18 -49.64
CA LEU A 188 -15.97 18.47 -49.48
C LEU A 188 -16.28 19.93 -49.85
N GLU A 189 -15.48 20.87 -49.35
CA GLU A 189 -15.58 22.29 -49.69
C GLU A 189 -15.47 22.50 -51.20
N GLY A 190 -14.46 21.91 -51.83
CA GLY A 190 -14.29 21.97 -53.29
C GLY A 190 -15.49 21.43 -54.07
N LYS A 191 -16.14 20.36 -53.60
CA LYS A 191 -17.38 19.84 -54.21
C LYS A 191 -18.55 20.84 -54.06
N MET A 192 -18.69 21.48 -52.90
CA MET A 192 -19.75 22.46 -52.68
C MET A 192 -19.55 23.72 -53.52
N ASP A 193 -18.31 24.21 -53.60
CA ASP A 193 -17.95 25.35 -54.44
C ASP A 193 -18.21 25.07 -55.93
N ALA A 194 -17.82 23.90 -56.42
CA ALA A 194 -18.12 23.48 -57.80
C ALA A 194 -19.63 23.43 -58.07
N ARG A 195 -20.43 22.92 -57.11
CA ARG A 195 -21.89 22.88 -57.22
C ARG A 195 -22.50 24.27 -57.24
N LEU A 196 -22.02 25.18 -56.38
CA LEU A 196 -22.45 26.58 -56.35
C LEU A 196 -22.10 27.31 -57.65
N ALA A 197 -20.88 27.10 -58.19
CA ALA A 197 -20.46 27.67 -59.46
C ALA A 197 -21.33 27.17 -60.62
N SER A 198 -21.60 25.86 -60.68
CA SER A 198 -22.51 25.27 -61.68
C SER A 198 -23.92 25.88 -61.59
N LEU A 199 -24.48 26.02 -60.39
CA LEU A 199 -25.82 26.60 -60.20
C LEU A 199 -25.86 28.07 -60.63
N ARG A 200 -24.83 28.86 -60.29
CA ARG A 200 -24.69 30.25 -60.75
C ARG A 200 -24.66 30.33 -62.28
N ASN A 201 -23.89 29.46 -62.93
CA ASN A 201 -23.81 29.39 -64.38
C ASN A 201 -25.15 29.03 -65.02
N GLN A 202 -25.87 28.04 -64.45
CA GLN A 202 -27.21 27.65 -64.92
C GLN A 202 -28.22 28.79 -64.79
N LEU A 203 -28.25 29.48 -63.65
CA LEU A 203 -29.14 30.63 -63.43
C LEU A 203 -28.80 31.79 -64.37
N SER A 204 -27.51 32.09 -64.56
CA SER A 204 -27.07 33.11 -65.52
C SER A 204 -27.48 32.77 -66.95
N LEU A 205 -27.33 31.51 -67.36
CA LEU A 205 -27.75 31.05 -68.68
C LEU A 205 -29.27 31.16 -68.84
N LYS A 206 -30.04 30.72 -67.84
CA LYS A 206 -31.50 30.84 -67.84
C LYS A 206 -31.93 32.29 -68.00
N HIS A 207 -31.34 33.20 -67.24
CA HIS A 207 -31.62 34.63 -67.33
C HIS A 207 -31.28 35.21 -68.72
N LYS A 208 -30.15 34.83 -69.31
CA LYS A 208 -29.78 35.25 -70.67
C LYS A 208 -30.76 34.73 -71.72
N LEU A 209 -31.24 33.49 -71.59
CA LEU A 209 -32.24 32.92 -72.48
C LEU A 209 -33.59 33.63 -72.34
N GLU A 210 -34.06 33.86 -71.11
CA GLU A 210 -35.30 34.61 -70.84
C GLU A 210 -35.23 36.03 -71.42
N LEU A 211 -34.08 36.72 -71.28
CA LEU A 211 -33.86 38.03 -71.89
C LEU A 211 -33.92 37.96 -73.42
N ALA A 212 -33.21 37.01 -74.03
CA ALA A 212 -33.20 36.85 -75.48
C ALA A 212 -34.60 36.54 -76.04
N GLU A 213 -35.38 35.71 -75.36
CA GLU A 213 -36.77 35.40 -75.75
C GLU A 213 -37.67 36.64 -75.66
N VAL A 214 -37.51 37.45 -74.60
CA VAL A 214 -38.24 38.72 -74.47
C VAL A 214 -37.84 39.71 -75.56
N GLU A 215 -36.55 39.83 -75.85
CA GLU A 215 -36.03 40.67 -76.94
C GLU A 215 -36.58 40.23 -78.29
N GLU A 216 -36.59 38.93 -78.59
CA GLU A 216 -37.15 38.40 -79.83
C GLU A 216 -38.65 38.71 -79.95
N ARG A 217 -39.44 38.45 -78.89
CA ARG A 217 -40.87 38.80 -78.86
C ARG A 217 -41.10 40.31 -79.08
N LYS A 218 -40.26 41.16 -78.49
CA LYS A 218 -40.35 42.62 -78.67
C LYS A 218 -39.95 43.05 -80.08
N ASN A 219 -38.91 42.46 -80.65
CA ASN A 219 -38.49 42.71 -82.03
C ASN A 219 -39.56 42.29 -83.03
N GLN A 220 -40.20 41.12 -82.83
CA GLN A 220 -41.35 40.70 -83.64
C GLN A 220 -42.52 41.69 -83.52
N GLN A 221 -42.83 42.18 -82.31
CA GLN A 221 -43.87 43.18 -82.12
C GLN A 221 -43.54 44.51 -82.83
N ILE A 222 -42.28 44.95 -82.79
CA ILE A 222 -41.80 46.13 -83.53
C ILE A 222 -41.97 45.91 -85.03
N GLN A 223 -41.55 44.76 -85.57
CA GLN A 223 -41.72 44.44 -86.99
C GLN A 223 -43.19 44.44 -87.41
N HIS A 224 -44.08 43.85 -86.61
CA HIS A 224 -45.52 43.91 -86.85
C HIS A 224 -46.04 45.35 -86.88
N LEU A 225 -45.60 46.19 -85.94
CA LEU A 225 -46.01 47.59 -85.88
C LEU A 225 -45.50 48.39 -87.09
N VAL A 226 -44.25 48.17 -87.50
CA VAL A 226 -43.66 48.78 -88.71
C VAL A 226 -44.44 48.37 -89.95
N ASN A 227 -44.76 47.07 -90.11
CA ASN A 227 -45.54 46.58 -91.25
C ASN A 227 -46.94 47.18 -91.28
N ASN A 228 -47.63 47.25 -90.12
CA ASN A 228 -48.94 47.89 -90.02
C ASN A 228 -48.88 49.38 -90.36
N HIS A 229 -47.87 50.11 -89.88
CA HIS A 229 -47.67 51.51 -90.23
C HIS A 229 -47.36 51.70 -91.71
N GLN A 230 -46.54 50.83 -92.30
CA GLN A 230 -46.24 50.87 -93.73
C GLN A 230 -47.48 50.61 -94.59
N GLN A 231 -48.33 49.67 -94.16
CA GLN A 231 -49.62 49.39 -94.79
C GLN A 231 -50.55 50.60 -94.68
N ALA A 232 -50.77 51.13 -93.47
CA ALA A 232 -51.61 52.31 -93.25
C ALA A 232 -51.11 53.53 -94.04
N PHE A 233 -49.79 53.73 -94.14
CA PHE A 233 -49.20 54.78 -94.97
C PHE A 233 -49.45 54.54 -96.46
N SER A 234 -49.39 53.30 -96.93
CA SER A 234 -49.68 52.94 -98.32
C SER A 234 -51.17 53.15 -98.65
N GLU A 235 -52.06 52.77 -97.74
CA GLU A 235 -53.51 53.03 -97.83
C GLU A 235 -53.81 54.54 -97.83
N LEU A 236 -53.15 55.31 -96.96
CA LEU A 236 -53.29 56.77 -96.92
C LEU A 236 -52.79 57.41 -98.23
N LYS A 237 -51.65 56.94 -98.74
CA LYS A 237 -51.10 57.39 -100.03
C LYS A 237 -52.05 57.05 -101.19
N ALA A 238 -52.64 55.85 -101.19
CA ALA A 238 -53.66 55.46 -102.15
C ALA A 238 -54.90 56.36 -102.04
N TYR A 239 -55.40 56.59 -100.84
CA TYR A 239 -56.54 57.47 -100.58
C TYR A 239 -56.31 58.91 -101.06
N TYR A 240 -55.14 59.52 -100.77
CA TYR A 240 -54.82 60.85 -101.28
C TYR A 240 -54.51 60.87 -102.78
N ASN A 241 -53.96 59.80 -103.34
CA ASN A 241 -53.84 59.66 -104.80
C ASN A 241 -55.22 59.59 -105.45
N ASP A 242 -56.15 58.84 -104.89
CA ASP A 242 -57.54 58.76 -105.37
C ASP A 242 -58.23 60.10 -105.23
N ILE A 243 -58.08 60.80 -104.10
CA ILE A 243 -58.58 62.18 -103.93
C ILE A 243 -57.93 63.11 -104.94
N THR A 244 -56.64 63.03 -105.22
CA THR A 244 -55.99 63.93 -106.19
C THR A 244 -56.44 63.64 -107.61
N VAL A 245 -56.62 62.37 -107.99
CA VAL A 245 -57.23 61.97 -109.27
C VAL A 245 -58.68 62.46 -109.35
N ASN A 246 -59.46 62.27 -108.30
CA ASN A 246 -60.86 62.68 -108.24
C ASN A 246 -61.00 64.21 -108.19
N ASN A 247 -60.11 64.91 -107.50
CA ASN A 247 -60.01 66.37 -107.50
C ASN A 247 -59.52 66.90 -108.84
N LEU A 248 -58.62 66.21 -109.56
CA LEU A 248 -58.24 66.58 -110.93
C LEU A 248 -59.42 66.40 -111.90
N ALA A 249 -60.20 65.33 -111.74
CA ALA A 249 -61.43 65.12 -112.49
C ALA A 249 -62.48 66.20 -112.15
N LEU A 250 -62.65 66.50 -110.86
CA LEU A 250 -63.54 67.55 -110.37
C LEU A 250 -63.09 68.95 -110.81
N ILE A 251 -61.78 69.26 -110.78
CA ILE A 251 -61.23 70.53 -111.27
C ILE A 251 -61.46 70.65 -112.78
N THR A 252 -61.33 69.57 -113.53
CA THR A 252 -61.67 69.56 -114.96
C THR A 252 -63.16 69.88 -115.16
N SER A 253 -64.04 69.23 -114.42
CA SER A 253 -65.49 69.51 -114.39
C SER A 253 -65.82 70.93 -113.92
N LEU A 254 -65.16 71.42 -112.87
CA LEU A 254 -65.38 72.74 -112.30
C LEU A 254 -64.79 73.86 -113.17
N LYS A 255 -63.73 73.62 -113.96
CA LYS A 255 -63.29 74.57 -115.00
C LYS A 255 -64.36 74.72 -116.08
N GLU A 256 -65.04 73.63 -116.42
CA GLU A 256 -66.17 73.60 -117.34
C GLU A 256 -67.41 74.31 -116.77
N GLN A 257 -67.62 74.23 -115.44
CA GLN A 257 -68.70 74.94 -114.73
C GLN A 257 -68.35 76.38 -114.33
N MET A 258 -67.09 76.75 -114.07
CA MET A 258 -66.65 78.11 -113.78
C MET A 258 -66.74 79.01 -115.01
N ALA A 259 -66.58 78.45 -116.22
CA ALA A 259 -66.97 79.13 -117.44
C ALA A 259 -68.46 79.54 -117.46
N LYS A 260 -69.32 78.83 -116.70
CA LYS A 260 -70.76 79.10 -116.55
C LYS A 260 -71.11 79.93 -115.30
N MET A 261 -70.33 79.83 -114.21
CA MET A 261 -70.56 80.58 -112.96
C MET A 261 -69.94 81.98 -112.92
N LYS A 262 -68.95 82.29 -113.77
CA LYS A 262 -68.43 83.66 -113.93
C LYS A 262 -69.51 84.67 -114.36
N ASP A 263 -70.62 84.17 -114.91
CA ASP A 263 -71.81 84.94 -115.29
C ASP A 263 -72.75 85.22 -114.11
N ASN A 264 -72.60 84.50 -112.99
CA ASN A 264 -73.56 84.50 -111.87
C ASN A 264 -72.96 85.04 -110.55
N GLU A 265 -71.65 85.31 -110.53
CA GLU A 265 -70.88 85.71 -109.35
C GLU A 265 -70.99 87.21 -109.01
N GLU A 266 -71.49 88.05 -109.93
CA GLU A 266 -71.78 89.47 -109.65
C GLU A 266 -72.89 89.68 -108.59
N ARG A 267 -73.59 88.62 -108.15
CA ARG A 267 -74.89 88.76 -107.45
C ARG A 267 -74.88 88.51 -105.94
N ILE A 268 -73.85 87.89 -105.34
CA ILE A 268 -73.93 87.39 -103.94
C ILE A 268 -72.73 87.85 -103.06
N GLU A 269 -72.17 89.02 -103.33
CA GLU A 269 -71.07 89.59 -102.52
C GLU A 269 -71.56 90.41 -101.30
N LYS A 270 -72.83 90.26 -100.87
CA LYS A 270 -73.47 91.21 -99.94
C LYS A 270 -73.93 90.69 -98.57
N LYS A 271 -73.58 89.49 -98.12
CA LYS A 271 -74.15 88.94 -96.85
C LYS A 271 -73.20 88.23 -95.87
N LEU A 272 -71.89 88.50 -95.86
CA LEU A 272 -70.98 87.82 -94.91
C LEU A 272 -70.14 88.79 -94.05
N LYS A 273 -70.82 89.62 -93.25
CA LYS A 273 -70.17 90.45 -92.21
C LYS A 273 -70.78 90.31 -90.81
N GLU A 274 -71.57 89.26 -90.54
CA GLU A 274 -72.22 89.07 -89.22
C GLU A 274 -71.54 88.02 -88.31
N VAL A 275 -70.66 87.15 -88.80
CA VAL A 275 -70.11 86.03 -88.00
C VAL A 275 -68.91 86.42 -87.11
N SER A 276 -68.47 87.69 -87.12
CA SER A 276 -67.20 88.08 -86.47
C SER A 276 -67.28 88.37 -84.96
N ASN A 277 -68.47 88.46 -84.35
CA ASN A 277 -68.61 89.02 -82.99
C ASN A 277 -68.91 88.02 -81.86
N GLU A 278 -69.21 86.75 -82.14
CA GLU A 278 -69.50 85.77 -81.06
C GLU A 278 -68.26 85.08 -80.47
N ASN A 279 -67.11 85.10 -81.16
CA ASN A 279 -65.94 84.32 -80.74
C ASN A 279 -65.09 84.94 -79.60
N LYS A 280 -65.55 86.04 -78.97
CA LYS A 280 -64.78 86.80 -77.96
C LYS A 280 -65.22 86.62 -76.50
N LYS A 281 -66.27 85.85 -76.18
CA LYS A 281 -66.82 85.74 -74.81
C LYS A 281 -66.51 84.45 -74.03
N LEU A 282 -65.79 83.47 -74.61
CA LEU A 282 -65.62 82.12 -74.01
C LEU A 282 -64.22 81.85 -73.40
N VAL A 283 -63.30 82.82 -73.40
CA VAL A 283 -61.87 82.60 -73.06
C VAL A 283 -61.60 82.55 -71.55
N GLN A 284 -62.36 83.27 -70.73
CA GLN A 284 -62.09 83.39 -69.29
C GLN A 284 -62.56 82.19 -68.43
N PRO A 285 -63.78 81.63 -68.62
CA PRO A 285 -64.27 80.51 -67.80
C PRO A 285 -63.48 79.21 -68.01
N LEU A 286 -62.87 79.03 -69.18
CA LEU A 286 -62.08 77.85 -69.54
C LEU A 286 -60.74 77.78 -68.82
N ARG A 287 -60.20 78.92 -68.36
CA ARG A 287 -58.91 79.01 -67.68
C ARG A 287 -59.02 78.62 -66.21
N GLU A 288 -60.04 79.09 -65.51
CA GLU A 288 -60.28 78.83 -64.08
C GLU A 288 -60.65 77.36 -63.82
N ALA A 289 -61.39 76.72 -64.73
CA ALA A 289 -61.70 75.29 -64.64
C ALA A 289 -60.47 74.38 -64.82
N ARG A 290 -59.46 74.81 -65.58
CA ARG A 290 -58.23 74.03 -65.79
C ARG A 290 -57.30 74.03 -64.57
N GLU A 291 -57.18 75.17 -63.88
CA GLU A 291 -56.37 75.26 -62.65
C GLU A 291 -56.96 74.42 -61.50
N GLN A 292 -58.28 74.41 -61.33
CA GLN A 292 -58.94 73.56 -60.33
C GLN A 292 -58.75 72.06 -60.59
N VAL A 293 -58.76 71.64 -61.85
CA VAL A 293 -58.49 70.23 -62.21
C VAL A 293 -57.05 69.83 -61.88
N THR A 294 -56.07 70.72 -62.08
CA THR A 294 -54.67 70.44 -61.75
C THR A 294 -54.42 70.31 -60.25
N ASP A 295 -55.05 71.15 -59.43
CA ASP A 295 -54.91 71.07 -57.98
C ASP A 295 -55.58 69.83 -57.38
N LEU A 296 -56.76 69.45 -57.88
CA LEU A 296 -57.44 68.21 -57.47
C LEU A 296 -56.66 66.96 -57.88
N GLN A 297 -56.04 66.95 -59.06
CA GLN A 297 -55.16 65.86 -59.48
C GLN A 297 -53.94 65.73 -58.55
N ARG A 298 -53.33 66.84 -58.14
CA ARG A 298 -52.20 66.82 -57.19
C ARG A 298 -52.62 66.27 -55.82
N GLN A 299 -53.75 66.70 -55.28
CA GLN A 299 -54.28 66.17 -54.01
C GLN A 299 -54.58 64.66 -54.09
N LEU A 300 -55.16 64.20 -55.21
CA LEU A 300 -55.44 62.78 -55.42
C LEU A 300 -54.16 61.93 -55.47
N THR A 301 -53.09 62.44 -56.11
CA THR A 301 -51.80 61.72 -56.14
C THR A 301 -51.15 61.61 -54.76
N ASN A 302 -51.25 62.64 -53.93
CA ASN A 302 -50.74 62.60 -52.56
C ASN A 302 -51.55 61.61 -51.70
N TYR A 303 -52.88 61.65 -51.78
CA TYR A 303 -53.74 60.70 -51.07
C TYR A 303 -53.42 59.23 -51.44
N ASN A 304 -53.16 58.94 -52.72
CA ASN A 304 -52.79 57.59 -53.15
C ASN A 304 -51.41 57.15 -52.60
N LYS A 305 -50.45 58.06 -52.51
CA LYS A 305 -49.14 57.79 -51.88
C LYS A 305 -49.32 57.48 -50.39
N ASP A 306 -50.09 58.30 -49.67
CA ASP A 306 -50.35 58.11 -48.24
C ASP A 306 -51.09 56.81 -47.97
N LYS A 307 -52.07 56.44 -48.80
CA LYS A 307 -52.78 55.16 -48.72
C LYS A 307 -51.84 53.96 -48.87
N THR A 308 -50.89 54.05 -49.79
CA THR A 308 -49.91 52.98 -50.05
C THR A 308 -48.91 52.87 -48.89
N SER A 309 -48.43 54.01 -48.39
CA SER A 309 -47.54 54.09 -47.21
C SER A 309 -48.21 53.51 -45.96
N LEU A 310 -49.48 53.87 -45.71
CA LEU A 310 -50.26 53.34 -44.59
C LEU A 310 -50.45 51.82 -44.69
N SER A 311 -50.69 51.29 -45.89
CA SER A 311 -50.80 49.84 -46.11
C SER A 311 -49.49 49.11 -45.78
N ASN A 312 -48.35 49.66 -46.21
CA ASN A 312 -47.03 49.10 -45.90
C ASN A 312 -46.71 49.18 -44.40
N MET A 313 -47.03 50.30 -43.75
CA MET A 313 -46.84 50.45 -42.30
C MET A 313 -47.71 49.47 -41.51
N LYS A 314 -48.96 49.23 -41.94
CA LYS A 314 -49.83 48.22 -41.31
C LYS A 314 -49.28 46.80 -41.44
N LYS A 315 -48.71 46.45 -42.61
CA LYS A 315 -48.04 45.15 -42.80
C LYS A 315 -46.82 45.01 -41.90
N HIS A 316 -46.01 46.07 -41.81
CA HIS A 316 -44.83 46.08 -40.95
C HIS A 316 -45.21 45.97 -39.47
N LEU A 317 -46.22 46.72 -39.03
CA LEU A 317 -46.77 46.62 -37.68
C LEU A 317 -47.22 45.18 -37.37
N SER A 318 -48.00 44.56 -38.26
CA SER A 318 -48.45 43.17 -38.09
C SER A 318 -47.28 42.18 -37.99
N TYR A 319 -46.22 42.38 -38.76
CA TYR A 319 -45.02 41.55 -38.69
C TYR A 319 -44.30 41.71 -37.35
N VAL A 320 -44.09 42.95 -36.90
CA VAL A 320 -43.41 43.25 -35.62
C VAL A 320 -44.24 42.76 -34.43
N THR A 321 -45.57 42.90 -34.47
CA THR A 321 -46.45 42.37 -33.42
C THR A 321 -46.34 40.86 -33.32
N LYS A 322 -46.30 40.15 -34.47
CA LYS A 322 -46.11 38.70 -34.47
C LYS A 322 -44.74 38.29 -33.92
N GLN A 323 -43.68 38.99 -34.30
CA GLN A 323 -42.35 38.73 -33.73
C GLN A 323 -42.31 38.95 -32.22
N LEU A 324 -43.04 39.96 -31.72
CA LEU A 324 -43.13 40.22 -30.29
C LEU A 324 -43.87 39.09 -29.58
N GLU A 325 -45.01 38.63 -30.11
CA GLU A 325 -45.74 37.47 -29.57
C GLU A 325 -44.87 36.20 -29.57
N ASP A 326 -44.17 35.90 -30.67
CA ASP A 326 -43.28 34.75 -30.77
C ASP A 326 -42.16 34.82 -29.70
N LEU A 327 -41.55 36.00 -29.52
CA LEU A 327 -40.48 36.21 -28.55
C LEU A 327 -40.98 36.15 -27.10
N THR A 328 -42.20 36.62 -26.82
CA THR A 328 -42.83 36.49 -25.49
C THR A 328 -43.09 35.03 -25.17
N ASN A 329 -43.60 34.24 -26.11
CA ASN A 329 -43.80 32.81 -25.90
C ASN A 329 -42.47 32.07 -25.63
N GLU A 330 -41.41 32.41 -26.37
CA GLU A 330 -40.08 31.84 -26.13
C GLU A 330 -39.53 32.23 -24.74
N TYR A 331 -39.75 33.47 -24.31
CA TYR A 331 -39.38 33.94 -22.98
C TYR A 331 -40.10 33.15 -21.89
N ASP A 332 -41.42 32.98 -21.99
CA ASP A 332 -42.22 32.25 -21.00
C ASP A 332 -41.78 30.78 -20.89
N VAL A 333 -41.52 30.12 -22.01
CA VAL A 333 -41.00 28.74 -22.03
C VAL A 333 -39.63 28.66 -21.37
N LEU A 334 -38.75 29.63 -21.62
CA LEU A 334 -37.41 29.65 -21.04
C LEU A 334 -37.44 29.95 -19.54
N GLU A 335 -38.35 30.83 -19.09
CA GLU A 335 -38.56 31.16 -17.68
C GLU A 335 -39.06 29.94 -16.90
N MET A 336 -40.06 29.21 -17.44
CA MET A 336 -40.52 27.95 -16.85
C MET A 336 -39.40 26.90 -16.76
N ALA A 337 -38.57 26.77 -17.80
CA ALA A 337 -37.44 25.84 -17.80
C ALA A 337 -36.39 26.24 -16.76
N PHE A 338 -36.13 27.53 -16.58
CA PHE A 338 -35.20 28.05 -15.59
C PHE A 338 -35.68 27.78 -14.16
N GLU A 339 -36.97 28.03 -13.86
CA GLU A 339 -37.55 27.75 -12.55
C GLU A 339 -37.43 26.26 -12.19
N LYS A 340 -37.74 25.38 -13.14
CA LYS A 340 -37.60 23.93 -12.94
C LYS A 340 -36.16 23.52 -12.63
N VAL A 341 -35.17 24.04 -13.37
CA VAL A 341 -33.75 23.75 -13.11
C VAL A 341 -33.31 24.28 -11.75
N LYS A 342 -33.83 25.44 -11.33
CA LYS A 342 -33.56 26.01 -10.02
C LYS A 342 -34.12 25.13 -8.89
N GLU A 343 -35.34 24.62 -9.03
CA GLU A 343 -35.94 23.66 -8.10
C GLU A 343 -35.13 22.36 -8.04
N GLU A 344 -34.75 21.78 -9.18
CA GLU A 344 -33.95 20.55 -9.24
C GLU A 344 -32.57 20.73 -8.56
N ARG A 345 -31.96 21.90 -8.72
CA ARG A 345 -30.70 22.25 -8.04
C ARG A 345 -30.89 22.33 -6.52
N ASP A 346 -31.94 23.01 -6.06
CA ASP A 346 -32.20 23.22 -4.63
C ASP A 346 -32.54 21.89 -3.95
N ASP A 347 -33.38 21.05 -4.58
CA ASP A 347 -33.67 19.69 -4.14
C ASP A 347 -32.41 18.81 -4.03
N LEU A 348 -31.52 18.91 -5.01
CA LEU A 348 -30.27 18.13 -5.01
C LEU A 348 -29.33 18.59 -3.89
N HIS A 349 -29.26 19.90 -3.65
CA HIS A 349 -28.50 20.48 -2.55
C HIS A 349 -29.04 19.99 -1.20
N ASP A 350 -30.36 20.01 -0.99
CA ASP A 350 -30.98 19.57 0.26
C ASP A 350 -30.79 18.07 0.52
N LYS A 351 -30.91 17.25 -0.53
CA LYS A 351 -30.60 15.81 -0.45
C LYS A 351 -29.13 15.57 -0.10
N PHE A 352 -28.21 16.34 -0.69
CA PHE A 352 -26.78 16.24 -0.40
C PHE A 352 -26.47 16.60 1.06
N VAL A 353 -27.00 17.72 1.56
CA VAL A 353 -26.83 18.14 2.96
C VAL A 353 -27.39 17.08 3.91
N SER A 354 -28.59 16.56 3.62
CA SER A 354 -29.22 15.50 4.43
C SER A 354 -28.37 14.23 4.48
N ALA A 355 -27.84 13.79 3.34
CA ALA A 355 -26.97 12.61 3.27
C ALA A 355 -25.65 12.80 4.04
N ILE A 356 -25.06 14.00 4.02
CA ILE A 356 -23.88 14.32 4.82
C ILE A 356 -24.19 14.23 6.32
N LEU A 357 -25.30 14.82 6.76
CA LEU A 357 -25.69 14.82 8.17
C LEU A 357 -25.97 13.39 8.67
N GLU A 358 -26.65 12.57 7.87
CA GLU A 358 -26.87 11.15 8.19
C GLU A 358 -25.54 10.37 8.30
N LEU A 359 -24.61 10.59 7.37
CA LEU A 359 -23.29 9.94 7.39
C LEU A 359 -22.50 10.35 8.64
N GLN A 360 -22.52 11.65 8.96
CA GLN A 360 -21.88 12.19 10.16
C GLN A 360 -22.50 11.60 11.43
N GLN A 361 -23.84 11.48 11.49
CA GLN A 361 -24.54 10.86 12.61
C GLN A 361 -24.21 9.38 12.76
N LYS A 362 -24.19 8.61 11.66
CA LYS A 362 -23.81 7.18 11.69
C LYS A 362 -22.37 6.99 12.13
N SER A 363 -21.45 7.83 11.64
CA SER A 363 -20.05 7.82 12.03
C SER A 363 -19.87 8.17 13.51
N SER A 364 -20.54 9.21 14.00
CA SER A 364 -20.47 9.62 15.40
C SER A 364 -21.03 8.54 16.33
N MET A 365 -22.16 7.92 15.99
CA MET A 365 -22.72 6.79 16.75
C MET A 365 -21.75 5.61 16.79
N LYS A 366 -21.10 5.27 15.67
CA LYS A 366 -20.09 4.21 15.62
C LYS A 366 -18.88 4.53 16.51
N ASN A 367 -18.42 5.77 16.51
CA ASN A 367 -17.32 6.22 17.36
C ASN A 367 -17.69 6.11 18.84
N VAL A 368 -18.87 6.57 19.23
CA VAL A 368 -19.37 6.44 20.62
C VAL A 368 -19.46 4.98 21.05
N LEU A 369 -19.92 4.08 20.16
CA LEU A 369 -19.95 2.64 20.45
C LEU A 369 -18.54 2.05 20.64
N LEU A 370 -17.59 2.45 19.80
CA LEU A 370 -16.20 2.01 19.91
C LEU A 370 -15.54 2.55 21.18
N GLU A 371 -15.78 3.80 21.55
CA GLU A 371 -15.32 4.40 22.80
C GLU A 371 -15.89 3.68 24.02
N LYS A 372 -17.20 3.39 24.05
CA LYS A 372 -17.81 2.60 25.13
C LYS A 372 -17.21 1.20 25.21
N LYS A 373 -16.97 0.55 24.06
CA LYS A 373 -16.34 -0.77 24.03
C LYS A 373 -14.91 -0.73 24.57
N LEU A 374 -14.14 0.30 24.20
CA LEU A 374 -12.80 0.54 24.73
C LEU A 374 -12.86 0.76 26.25
N GLN A 375 -13.73 1.62 26.74
CA GLN A 375 -13.90 1.87 28.18
C GLN A 375 -14.20 0.58 28.95
N ILE A 376 -15.12 -0.26 28.46
CA ILE A 376 -15.45 -1.54 29.09
C ILE A 376 -14.24 -2.49 29.08
N LEU A 377 -13.51 -2.58 27.96
CA LEU A 377 -12.32 -3.43 27.86
C LEU A 377 -11.18 -2.94 28.75
N THR A 378 -10.98 -1.62 28.87
CA THR A 378 -10.00 -1.02 29.77
C THR A 378 -10.35 -1.28 31.22
N ALA A 379 -11.61 -1.08 31.62
CA ALA A 379 -12.05 -1.39 32.98
C ALA A 379 -11.90 -2.88 33.32
N ALA A 380 -12.17 -3.77 32.36
CA ALA A 380 -11.94 -5.20 32.53
C ALA A 380 -10.45 -5.54 32.65
N LEU A 381 -9.58 -4.87 31.89
CA LEU A 381 -8.13 -5.01 31.99
C LEU A 381 -7.64 -4.56 33.37
N GLU A 382 -8.02 -3.35 33.81
CA GLU A 382 -7.67 -2.81 35.13
C GLU A 382 -8.11 -3.76 36.26
N GLN A 383 -9.32 -4.30 36.18
CA GLN A 383 -9.81 -5.28 37.14
C GLN A 383 -8.96 -6.56 37.16
N ARG A 384 -8.50 -7.03 35.98
CA ARG A 384 -7.63 -8.21 35.88
C ARG A 384 -6.23 -7.92 36.40
N ASP A 385 -5.68 -6.74 36.14
CA ASP A 385 -4.38 -6.34 36.68
C ASP A 385 -4.39 -6.26 38.20
N VAL A 386 -5.46 -5.74 38.81
CA VAL A 386 -5.65 -5.75 40.27
C VAL A 386 -5.71 -7.19 40.80
N GLN A 387 -6.52 -8.06 40.19
CA GLN A 387 -6.61 -9.47 40.60
C GLN A 387 -5.27 -10.20 40.48
N VAL A 388 -4.51 -9.96 39.40
CA VAL A 388 -3.17 -10.52 39.23
C VAL A 388 -2.25 -10.01 40.34
N ALA A 389 -2.26 -8.70 40.63
CA ALA A 389 -1.45 -8.11 41.69
C ALA A 389 -1.77 -8.69 43.08
N GLU A 390 -3.05 -8.91 43.40
CA GLU A 390 -3.50 -9.55 44.64
C GLU A 390 -3.00 -11.00 44.76
N VAL A 391 -3.13 -11.80 43.70
CA VAL A 391 -2.65 -13.19 43.67
C VAL A 391 -1.13 -13.25 43.78
N MET A 392 -0.41 -12.35 43.12
CA MET A 392 1.04 -12.21 43.24
C MET A 392 1.47 -11.94 44.69
N ALA A 393 0.77 -11.02 45.37
CA ALA A 393 1.05 -10.69 46.77
C ALA A 393 0.70 -11.83 47.74
N ALA A 394 -0.38 -12.57 47.49
CA ALA A 394 -0.82 -13.66 48.36
C ALA A 394 0.04 -14.92 48.27
N THR A 395 0.67 -15.17 47.12
CA THR A 395 1.38 -16.43 46.84
C THR A 395 2.87 -16.41 47.18
N ASN A 396 3.46 -15.24 47.49
CA ASN A 396 4.89 -15.07 47.82
C ASN A 396 5.84 -15.76 46.81
N ILE A 397 5.43 -15.85 45.54
CA ILE A 397 6.22 -16.47 44.47
C ILE A 397 7.39 -15.54 44.14
N ASP A 398 8.58 -16.11 43.90
CA ASP A 398 9.76 -15.34 43.46
C ASP A 398 9.43 -14.55 42.17
N PRO A 399 9.47 -13.20 42.20
CA PRO A 399 9.13 -12.36 41.06
C PRO A 399 9.96 -12.67 39.80
N LYS A 400 11.21 -13.11 39.97
CA LYS A 400 12.10 -13.43 38.84
C LYS A 400 11.71 -14.73 38.14
N ALA A 401 11.36 -15.76 38.90
CA ALA A 401 10.89 -17.03 38.36
C ALA A 401 9.55 -16.85 37.63
N MET A 402 8.62 -16.09 38.20
CA MET A 402 7.32 -15.83 37.58
C MET A 402 7.40 -14.98 36.32
N HIS A 403 8.25 -13.94 36.32
CA HIS A 403 8.49 -13.14 35.11
C HIS A 403 9.06 -13.99 33.96
N SER A 404 9.94 -14.95 34.26
CA SER A 404 10.48 -15.88 33.26
C SER A 404 9.39 -16.80 32.66
N VAL A 405 8.48 -17.32 33.49
CA VAL A 405 7.36 -18.15 33.04
C VAL A 405 6.36 -17.33 32.23
N ASN A 406 6.00 -16.12 32.69
CA ASN A 406 5.11 -15.22 31.94
C ASN A 406 5.69 -14.85 30.58
N LYS A 407 6.99 -14.51 30.50
CA LYS A 407 7.65 -14.19 29.23
C LYS A 407 7.60 -15.35 28.24
N LYS A 408 7.88 -16.58 28.69
CA LYS A 408 7.74 -17.78 27.84
C LYS A 408 6.31 -18.03 27.39
N LEU A 409 5.33 -17.76 28.26
CA LEU A 409 3.91 -17.90 27.94
C LEU A 409 3.47 -16.83 26.92
N GLU A 410 3.92 -15.58 27.06
CA GLU A 410 3.70 -14.49 26.12
C GLU A 410 4.30 -14.79 24.75
N GLU A 411 5.53 -15.29 24.68
CA GLU A 411 6.18 -15.72 23.44
C GLU A 411 5.41 -16.85 22.75
N LEU A 412 4.90 -17.82 23.52
CA LEU A 412 4.07 -18.91 23.01
C LEU A 412 2.72 -18.39 22.49
N LEU A 413 2.05 -17.50 23.24
CA LEU A 413 0.80 -16.87 22.83
C LEU A 413 0.98 -16.02 21.56
N ALA A 414 2.07 -15.26 21.47
CA ALA A 414 2.42 -14.49 20.28
C ALA A 414 2.62 -15.40 19.06
N THR A 415 3.36 -16.49 19.23
CA THR A 415 3.57 -17.50 18.18
C THR A 415 2.24 -18.11 17.73
N LYS A 416 1.36 -18.46 18.67
CA LYS A 416 0.02 -19.01 18.36
C LYS A 416 -0.88 -17.99 17.68
N ASN A 417 -0.85 -16.72 18.10
CA ASN A 417 -1.61 -15.65 17.45
C ASN A 417 -1.14 -15.39 16.02
N ASN A 418 0.17 -15.43 15.77
CA ASN A 418 0.72 -15.32 14.42
C ASN A 418 0.29 -16.52 13.55
N GLN A 419 0.33 -17.75 14.08
CA GLN A 419 -0.21 -18.93 13.38
C GLN A 419 -1.70 -18.78 13.04
N ILE A 420 -2.50 -18.22 13.96
CA ILE A 420 -3.92 -17.94 13.71
C ILE A 420 -4.08 -16.93 12.57
N GLN A 421 -3.28 -15.85 12.55
CA GLN A 421 -3.32 -14.85 11.48
C GLN A 421 -2.88 -15.43 10.14
N GLU A 422 -1.81 -16.22 10.10
CA GLU A 422 -1.34 -16.91 8.90
C GLU A 422 -2.42 -17.84 8.34
N LEU A 423 -3.05 -18.65 9.19
CA LEU A 423 -4.14 -19.53 8.78
C LEU A 423 -5.37 -18.75 8.28
N GLN A 424 -5.70 -17.62 8.92
CA GLN A 424 -6.79 -16.75 8.45
C GLN A 424 -6.49 -16.15 7.07
N LEU A 425 -5.24 -15.74 6.83
CA LEU A 425 -4.78 -15.23 5.54
C LEU A 425 -4.79 -16.34 4.48
N GLU A 426 -4.37 -17.55 4.83
CA GLU A 426 -4.40 -18.69 3.92
C GLU A 426 -5.84 -19.05 3.53
N VAL A 427 -6.75 -19.10 4.50
CA VAL A 427 -8.18 -19.30 4.24
C VAL A 427 -8.72 -18.20 3.33
N ALA A 428 -8.40 -16.93 3.58
CA ALA A 428 -8.82 -15.82 2.73
C ALA A 428 -8.27 -15.94 1.29
N ARG A 429 -7.01 -16.37 1.15
CA ARG A 429 -6.37 -16.61 -0.15
C ARG A 429 -7.06 -17.75 -0.91
N VAL A 430 -7.29 -18.88 -0.25
CA VAL A 430 -7.98 -20.04 -0.85
C VAL A 430 -9.41 -19.68 -1.24
N MET A 431 -10.14 -18.93 -0.41
CA MET A 431 -11.48 -18.45 -0.74
C MET A 431 -11.47 -17.55 -1.98
N LYS A 432 -10.48 -16.66 -2.11
CA LYS A 432 -10.33 -15.81 -3.28
C LYS A 432 -10.05 -16.62 -4.54
N ILE A 433 -9.12 -17.58 -4.48
CA ILE A 433 -8.81 -18.48 -5.60
C ILE A 433 -10.04 -19.27 -6.02
N HIS A 434 -10.81 -19.76 -5.04
CA HIS A 434 -12.09 -20.43 -5.30
C HIS A 434 -13.08 -19.51 -6.03
N ASP A 435 -13.29 -18.28 -5.54
CA ASP A 435 -14.20 -17.32 -6.19
C ASP A 435 -13.75 -16.95 -7.60
N ASP A 436 -12.46 -16.70 -7.81
CA ASP A 436 -11.88 -16.41 -9.12
C ASP A 436 -12.08 -17.60 -10.09
N MET A 437 -11.94 -18.84 -9.59
CA MET A 437 -12.19 -20.06 -10.35
C MET A 437 -13.68 -20.22 -10.70
N VAL A 438 -14.58 -19.96 -9.75
CA VAL A 438 -16.04 -19.99 -9.98
C VAL A 438 -16.43 -18.96 -11.04
N ILE A 439 -15.91 -17.73 -10.97
CA ILE A 439 -16.15 -16.69 -11.97
C ILE A 439 -15.64 -17.11 -13.36
N ASN A 440 -14.46 -17.74 -13.44
CA ASN A 440 -13.91 -18.21 -14.71
C ASN A 440 -14.75 -19.36 -15.31
N LEU A 441 -15.17 -20.31 -14.49
CA LEU A 441 -16.07 -21.40 -14.89
C LEU A 441 -17.43 -20.86 -15.35
N GLU A 442 -18.01 -19.89 -14.62
CA GLU A 442 -19.23 -19.19 -15.03
C GLU A 442 -19.06 -18.51 -16.39
N GLY A 443 -17.94 -17.83 -16.61
CA GLY A 443 -17.61 -17.20 -17.91
C GLY A 443 -17.54 -18.22 -19.06
N ARG A 444 -16.92 -19.38 -18.83
CA ARG A 444 -16.83 -20.47 -19.82
C ARG A 444 -18.17 -21.15 -20.08
N LEU A 445 -18.96 -21.42 -19.03
CA LEU A 445 -20.30 -22.01 -19.17
C LEU A 445 -21.24 -21.08 -19.94
N LYS A 446 -21.17 -19.77 -19.66
CA LYS A 446 -21.92 -18.75 -20.40
C LYS A 446 -21.51 -18.70 -21.87
N ALA A 447 -20.22 -18.84 -22.19
CA ALA A 447 -19.75 -18.94 -23.57
C ALA A 447 -20.23 -20.21 -24.30
N MET A 448 -20.54 -21.28 -23.55
CA MET A 448 -21.11 -22.54 -24.06
C MET A 448 -22.65 -22.56 -24.05
N GLY A 449 -23.30 -21.47 -23.63
CA GLY A 449 -24.77 -21.36 -23.59
C GLY A 449 -25.46 -22.07 -22.41
N ILE A 450 -24.70 -22.49 -21.39
CA ILE A 450 -25.21 -23.19 -20.19
C ILE A 450 -25.41 -22.16 -19.08
N SER A 451 -26.59 -22.17 -18.43
CA SER A 451 -26.93 -21.20 -17.39
C SER A 451 -26.34 -21.58 -16.03
N ARG A 452 -26.05 -20.57 -15.21
CA ARG A 452 -25.49 -20.69 -13.85
C ARG A 452 -26.31 -21.62 -12.94
N GLU A 453 -27.62 -21.67 -13.15
CA GLU A 453 -28.56 -22.46 -12.35
C GLU A 453 -28.51 -23.96 -12.66
N GLU A 454 -28.00 -24.36 -13.82
CA GLU A 454 -27.98 -25.77 -14.27
C GLU A 454 -26.81 -26.57 -13.69
N VAL A 455 -25.78 -25.90 -13.15
CA VAL A 455 -24.50 -26.52 -12.70
C VAL A 455 -24.33 -26.51 -11.17
N GLY A 456 -25.21 -25.85 -10.42
CA GLY A 456 -25.16 -25.84 -8.95
C GLY A 456 -23.91 -25.14 -8.37
N LEU A 457 -23.37 -24.14 -9.08
CA LEU A 457 -22.21 -23.37 -8.62
C LEU A 457 -22.64 -22.31 -7.60
N HIS A 458 -22.14 -22.42 -6.36
CA HIS A 458 -22.39 -21.45 -5.29
C HIS A 458 -21.14 -20.58 -5.05
N SER A 459 -21.32 -19.27 -4.89
CA SER A 459 -20.24 -18.34 -4.50
C SER A 459 -19.76 -18.60 -3.06
N SER A 460 -18.50 -18.29 -2.73
CA SER A 460 -17.93 -18.53 -1.38
C SER A 460 -18.66 -17.83 -0.22
N SER A 461 -19.53 -16.87 -0.51
CA SER A 461 -20.38 -16.18 0.48
C SER A 461 -21.25 -17.15 1.29
N THR A 462 -21.57 -18.32 0.73
CA THR A 462 -22.37 -19.36 1.40
C THR A 462 -21.54 -20.27 2.33
N LEU A 463 -20.21 -20.26 2.21
CA LEU A 463 -19.28 -21.14 2.94
C LEU A 463 -18.57 -20.45 4.12
N ARG A 464 -18.83 -19.16 4.39
CA ARG A 464 -18.25 -18.49 5.57
C ARG A 464 -18.76 -19.14 6.85
N PRO A 465 -17.88 -19.58 7.78
CA PRO A 465 -18.30 -19.85 9.14
C PRO A 465 -18.98 -18.59 9.66
N LYS A 466 -20.20 -18.72 10.20
CA LYS A 466 -20.86 -17.65 10.95
C LYS A 466 -19.98 -17.35 12.17
N THR A 467 -19.00 -16.48 12.02
CA THR A 467 -18.36 -15.86 13.19
C THR A 467 -19.49 -15.14 13.90
N HIS A 468 -19.85 -15.60 15.10
CA HIS A 468 -20.84 -14.96 15.95
C HIS A 468 -20.44 -13.49 16.16
N LYS A 469 -20.93 -12.60 15.30
CA LYS A 469 -21.14 -11.21 15.69
C LYS A 469 -22.32 -11.27 16.65
N SER A 470 -22.06 -11.03 17.93
CA SER A 470 -23.10 -10.77 18.91
C SER A 470 -23.93 -9.60 18.39
N SER A 471 -25.06 -9.90 17.78
CA SER A 471 -26.14 -8.95 17.55
C SER A 471 -26.72 -8.60 18.91
N ALA A 472 -26.16 -7.57 19.56
CA ALA A 472 -26.89 -6.84 20.57
C ALA A 472 -27.90 -5.95 19.80
N SER A 473 -29.03 -6.56 19.42
CA SER A 473 -30.23 -5.83 19.08
C SER A 473 -30.74 -5.17 20.37
N VAL A 474 -30.39 -3.91 20.57
CA VAL A 474 -31.13 -3.05 21.49
C VAL A 474 -32.38 -2.63 20.72
N SER A 475 -33.46 -3.38 20.93
CA SER A 475 -34.81 -2.95 20.62
C SER A 475 -35.15 -1.81 21.58
N THR A 476 -35.17 -0.59 21.06
CA THR A 476 -35.74 0.56 21.76
C THR A 476 -37.26 0.45 21.70
N GLN A 477 -37.90 0.34 22.86
CA GLN A 477 -39.16 1.03 23.13
C GLN A 477 -38.84 2.30 23.90
#